data_AF-A0A3C1DZ45-F1
#
_entry.id   AF-A0A3C1DZ45-F1
#
_cell.length_a   1.000
_cell.length_b   1.000
_cell.length_c   1.000
_cell.angle_alpha   90.00
_cell.angle_beta   90.00
_cell.angle_gamma   90.00
#
_symmetry.space_group_name_H-M   'P 1'
#
loop_
_entity.id
_entity.type
_entity.pdbx_description
1 polymer ?
#
loop_
_entity_poly.entity_id
_entity_poly.type
_entity_poly.pdbx_seq_one_letter_code
_entity_poly.pdbx_strand_id
1 'polypeptide(L)'
;DRLRPEVSVTAEQLLDIRSAGGTVTDAGVRDNVSIAIRYIESWLRGVGAAAIDNLMEDAATAEISRSQIWQWIYQDTVTAEGTAITRPLIERYIAELGLTGGRFDDAIEVFRTVALQEEFPTFLTVAAYPHYLVEDAAGAPRERVGAAA
;
A
#
# COMPACT_ATOMS: atom_id res chain seq x y z
N ASP A 1 -28.69 6.98 -22.13
CA ASP A 1 -27.61 5.98 -22.19
C ASP A 1 -26.76 6.13 -23.45
N ARG A 2 -25.44 6.11 -23.30
CA ARG A 2 -24.48 6.13 -24.42
C ARG A 2 -23.93 4.71 -24.60
N LEU A 3 -24.61 3.89 -25.39
CA LEU A 3 -24.17 2.52 -25.69
C LEU A 3 -23.05 2.54 -26.75
N ARG A 4 -22.13 1.57 -26.68
CA ARG A 4 -20.98 1.39 -27.59
C ARG A 4 -21.07 0.02 -28.30
N PRO A 5 -22.06 -0.21 -29.18
CA PRO A 5 -22.31 -1.53 -29.78
C PRO A 5 -21.18 -2.02 -30.70
N GLU A 6 -20.30 -1.13 -31.14
CA GLU A 6 -19.11 -1.46 -31.92
C GLU A 6 -17.97 -2.03 -31.08
N VAL A 7 -18.07 -1.97 -29.75
CA VAL A 7 -17.07 -2.49 -28.83
C VAL A 7 -17.51 -3.89 -28.37
N SER A 8 -16.70 -4.90 -28.68
CA SER A 8 -16.84 -6.26 -28.18
C SER A 8 -15.57 -6.64 -27.43
N VAL A 9 -15.68 -6.88 -26.11
CA VAL A 9 -14.55 -7.22 -25.23
C VAL A 9 -14.63 -8.69 -24.83
N THR A 10 -13.54 -9.43 -25.00
CA THR A 10 -13.43 -10.84 -24.56
C THR A 10 -12.82 -10.93 -23.16
N ALA A 11 -13.05 -12.05 -22.48
CA ALA A 11 -12.40 -12.32 -21.19
C ALA A 11 -10.86 -12.35 -21.31
N GLU A 12 -10.33 -12.85 -22.44
CA GLU A 12 -8.89 -12.85 -22.71
C GLU A 12 -8.32 -11.43 -22.77
N GLN A 13 -9.03 -10.49 -23.40
CA GLN A 13 -8.61 -9.09 -23.44
C GLN A 13 -8.60 -8.42 -22.06
N LEU A 14 -9.53 -8.78 -21.17
CA LEU A 14 -9.55 -8.27 -19.79
C LEU A 14 -8.42 -8.81 -18.93
N LEU A 15 -7.82 -9.95 -19.30
CA LEU A 15 -6.76 -10.62 -18.55
C LEU A 15 -5.37 -10.44 -19.20
N ASP A 16 -5.27 -9.75 -20.34
CA ASP A 16 -4.00 -9.54 -21.04
C ASP A 16 -3.17 -8.42 -20.41
N ILE A 17 -2.60 -8.71 -19.23
CA ILE A 17 -1.72 -7.79 -18.48
C ILE A 17 -0.52 -7.36 -19.32
N ARG A 18 -0.01 -8.24 -20.20
CA ARG A 18 1.18 -7.97 -21.02
C ARG A 18 0.96 -6.82 -22.00
N SER A 19 -0.26 -6.69 -22.53
CA SER A 19 -0.61 -5.61 -23.45
C SER A 19 -0.59 -4.22 -22.82
N ALA A 20 -0.77 -4.13 -21.49
CA ALA A 20 -0.72 -2.86 -20.77
C ALA A 20 0.69 -2.26 -20.76
N GLY A 21 1.72 -3.09 -21.00
CA GLY A 21 3.12 -2.67 -20.92
C GLY A 21 3.51 -2.24 -19.51
N GLY A 22 4.53 -1.38 -19.43
CA GLY A 22 5.06 -0.88 -18.16
C GLY A 22 6.26 -1.66 -17.67
N THR A 23 7.06 -0.99 -16.85
CA THR A 23 8.30 -1.51 -16.30
C THR A 23 8.35 -1.16 -14.82
N VAL A 24 8.72 -2.12 -13.98
CA VAL A 24 8.96 -1.87 -12.56
C VAL A 24 10.32 -1.21 -12.41
N THR A 25 10.38 -0.02 -11.82
CA THR A 25 11.63 0.72 -11.61
C THR A 25 11.91 0.91 -10.13
N ASP A 26 13.18 1.09 -9.76
CA ASP A 26 13.56 1.41 -8.38
C ASP A 26 12.81 2.64 -7.85
N ALA A 27 12.61 3.66 -8.70
CA ALA A 27 11.85 4.86 -8.36
C ALA A 27 10.38 4.53 -8.06
N GLY A 28 9.70 3.75 -8.92
CA GLY A 28 8.30 3.38 -8.71
C GLY A 28 8.08 2.53 -7.46
N VAL A 29 9.05 1.67 -7.10
CA VAL A 29 9.01 0.92 -5.84
C VAL A 29 9.10 1.87 -4.64
N ARG A 30 10.01 2.85 -4.67
CA ARG A 30 10.17 3.86 -3.60
C ARG A 30 8.91 4.73 -3.47
N ASP A 31 8.32 5.14 -4.58
CA ASP A 31 7.11 5.95 -4.60
C ASP A 31 5.93 5.19 -3.99
N ASN A 32 5.75 3.91 -4.35
CA ASN A 32 4.72 3.07 -3.74
C ASN A 32 4.87 2.94 -2.22
N VAL A 33 6.09 2.78 -1.70
CA VAL A 33 6.35 2.74 -0.25
C VAL A 33 5.99 4.09 0.40
N SER A 34 6.45 5.20 -0.19
CA SER A 34 6.19 6.56 0.30
C SER A 34 4.69 6.89 0.35
N ILE A 35 3.98 6.69 -0.76
CA ILE A 35 2.56 7.00 -0.91
C ILE A 35 1.73 6.17 0.05
N ALA A 36 1.97 4.85 0.12
CA ALA A 36 1.20 3.97 1.00
C ALA A 36 1.34 4.41 2.48
N ILE A 37 2.57 4.64 2.97
CA ILE A 37 2.79 5.01 4.37
C ILE A 37 2.21 6.40 4.68
N ARG A 38 2.42 7.39 3.81
CA ARG A 38 1.88 8.75 3.99
C ARG A 38 0.36 8.77 3.97
N TYR A 39 -0.27 8.00 3.09
CA TYR A 39 -1.72 7.88 3.06
C TYR A 39 -2.23 7.19 4.33
N ILE A 40 -1.62 6.09 4.76
CA ILE A 40 -2.02 5.40 6.00
C ILE A 40 -1.91 6.35 7.19
N GLU A 41 -0.84 7.14 7.31
CA GLU A 41 -0.68 8.13 8.38
C GLU A 41 -1.82 9.16 8.38
N SER A 42 -2.15 9.73 7.21
CA SER A 42 -3.26 10.65 7.03
C SER A 42 -4.60 10.01 7.44
N TRP A 43 -4.84 8.79 6.97
CA TRP A 43 -6.06 8.05 7.27
C TRP A 43 -6.20 7.73 8.76
N LEU A 44 -5.09 7.36 9.41
CA LEU A 44 -5.00 7.14 10.85
C LEU A 44 -5.24 8.39 11.69
N ARG A 45 -5.13 9.58 11.09
CA ARG A 45 -5.52 10.88 11.67
C ARG A 45 -6.96 11.30 11.32
N GLY A 46 -7.72 10.44 10.65
CA GLY A 46 -9.10 10.70 10.24
C GLY A 46 -9.24 11.45 8.92
N VAL A 47 -8.18 11.56 8.11
CA VAL A 47 -8.20 12.23 6.81
C VAL A 47 -8.05 11.20 5.69
N GLY A 48 -9.17 10.82 5.07
CA GLY A 48 -9.22 9.81 3.99
C GLY A 48 -9.04 10.34 2.56
N ALA A 49 -8.88 11.66 2.40
CA ALA A 49 -8.52 12.30 1.14
C ALA A 49 -7.30 13.17 1.42
N ALA A 50 -6.11 12.71 1.00
CA ALA A 50 -4.84 13.24 1.41
C ALA A 50 -4.12 13.89 0.23
N ALA A 51 -3.63 15.12 0.40
CA ALA A 51 -2.74 15.73 -0.58
C ALA A 51 -1.31 15.17 -0.39
N ILE A 52 -0.86 14.31 -1.30
CA ILE A 52 0.48 13.71 -1.27
C ILE A 52 1.16 14.09 -2.59
N ASP A 53 2.33 14.74 -2.49
CA ASP A 53 3.12 15.19 -3.65
C ASP A 53 2.31 15.99 -4.71
N ASN A 54 1.33 16.79 -4.23
CA ASN A 54 0.37 17.59 -5.00
C ASN A 54 -0.73 16.80 -5.74
N LEU A 55 -0.87 15.51 -5.48
CA LEU A 55 -1.99 14.68 -5.93
C LEU A 55 -2.96 14.43 -4.78
N MET A 56 -4.25 14.29 -5.12
CA MET A 56 -5.29 13.93 -4.15
C MET A 56 -5.39 12.42 -4.11
N GLU A 57 -4.84 11.83 -3.06
CA GLU A 57 -4.82 10.39 -2.87
C GLU A 57 -5.95 9.94 -1.95
N ASP A 58 -6.52 8.78 -2.26
CA ASP A 58 -7.51 8.08 -1.46
C ASP A 58 -7.03 6.66 -1.11
N ALA A 59 -7.92 5.88 -0.49
CA ALA A 59 -7.60 4.52 -0.08
C ALA A 59 -7.20 3.64 -1.26
N ALA A 60 -7.77 3.84 -2.45
CA ALA A 60 -7.46 3.03 -3.61
C ALA A 60 -6.01 3.21 -4.06
N THR A 61 -5.44 4.42 -3.92
CA THR A 61 -4.01 4.66 -4.19
C THR A 61 -3.12 3.85 -3.23
N ALA A 62 -3.39 3.91 -1.93
CA ALA A 62 -2.61 3.13 -0.97
C ALA A 62 -2.79 1.61 -1.17
N GLU A 63 -4.00 1.18 -1.53
CA GLU A 63 -4.30 -0.22 -1.85
C GLU A 63 -3.51 -0.69 -3.06
N ILE A 64 -3.46 0.06 -4.16
CA ILE A 64 -2.66 -0.37 -5.32
C ILE A 64 -1.16 -0.35 -5.01
N SER A 65 -0.66 0.67 -4.28
CA SER A 65 0.75 0.76 -3.92
C SER A 65 1.19 -0.42 -3.03
N ARG A 66 0.44 -0.76 -1.97
CA ARG A 66 0.78 -1.90 -1.11
C ARG A 66 0.60 -3.26 -1.81
N SER A 67 -0.38 -3.37 -2.71
CA SER A 67 -0.60 -4.57 -3.54
C SER A 67 0.57 -4.84 -4.47
N GLN A 68 1.09 -3.82 -5.15
CA GLN A 68 2.24 -3.96 -6.05
C GLN A 68 3.50 -4.39 -5.29
N ILE A 69 3.78 -3.77 -4.13
CA ILE A 69 4.91 -4.18 -3.29
C ILE A 69 4.80 -5.64 -2.87
N TRP A 70 3.64 -6.08 -2.38
CA TRP A 70 3.43 -7.48 -1.99
C TRP A 70 3.62 -8.43 -3.19
N GLN A 71 2.99 -8.11 -4.33
CA GLN A 71 3.05 -8.93 -5.54
C GLN A 71 4.49 -9.07 -6.06
N TRP A 72 5.25 -7.97 -6.08
CA TRP A 72 6.63 -7.98 -6.56
C TRP A 72 7.56 -8.79 -5.67
N ILE A 73 7.37 -8.74 -4.35
CA ILE A 73 8.10 -9.61 -3.41
C ILE A 73 7.70 -11.08 -3.64
N TYR A 74 6.40 -11.37 -3.76
CA TYR A 74 5.89 -12.73 -3.92
C TYR A 74 6.33 -13.39 -5.24
N GLN A 75 6.55 -12.60 -6.29
CA GLN A 75 6.95 -13.07 -7.62
C GLN A 75 8.45 -12.92 -7.90
N ASP A 76 9.28 -12.66 -6.87
CA ASP A 76 10.73 -12.43 -7.01
C ASP A 76 11.08 -11.41 -8.11
N THR A 77 10.29 -10.33 -8.21
CA THR A 77 10.42 -9.35 -9.29
C THR A 77 11.74 -8.59 -9.18
N VAL A 78 12.38 -8.37 -10.34
CA VAL A 78 13.58 -7.55 -10.49
C VAL A 78 13.21 -6.28 -11.26
N THR A 79 13.64 -5.13 -10.76
CA THR A 79 13.43 -3.84 -11.42
C THR A 79 14.20 -3.74 -12.74
N ALA A 80 13.86 -2.76 -13.57
CA ALA A 80 14.61 -2.44 -14.79
C ALA A 80 16.09 -2.16 -14.52
N GLU A 81 16.40 -1.61 -13.35
CA GLU A 81 17.75 -1.31 -12.89
C GLU A 81 18.51 -2.57 -12.41
N GLY A 82 17.85 -3.72 -12.31
CA GLY A 82 18.45 -4.98 -11.86
C GLY A 82 18.37 -5.21 -10.35
N THR A 83 17.56 -4.44 -9.63
CA THR A 83 17.38 -4.57 -8.18
C THR A 83 16.28 -5.60 -7.87
N ALA A 84 16.61 -6.64 -7.11
CA ALA A 84 15.62 -7.59 -6.62
C ALA A 84 14.73 -6.96 -5.54
N ILE A 85 13.41 -7.02 -5.72
CA ILE A 85 12.45 -6.45 -4.77
C ILE A 85 12.24 -7.45 -3.64
N THR A 86 12.78 -7.13 -2.47
CA THR A 86 12.80 -8.02 -1.30
C THR A 86 12.34 -7.27 -0.05
N ARG A 87 11.92 -8.00 1.00
CA ARG A 87 11.56 -7.39 2.29
C ARG A 87 12.69 -6.50 2.86
N PRO A 88 13.97 -6.92 2.87
CA PRO A 88 15.06 -6.05 3.31
C PRO A 88 15.23 -4.79 2.45
N LEU A 89 14.96 -4.86 1.14
CA LEU A 89 14.97 -3.67 0.27
C LEU A 89 13.89 -2.67 0.71
N ILE A 90 12.68 -3.16 0.94
CA ILE A 90 11.56 -2.30 1.33
C ILE A 90 11.81 -1.68 2.71
N GLU A 91 12.30 -2.45 3.68
CA GLU A 91 12.69 -1.92 5.00
C GLU A 91 13.76 -0.83 4.89
N ARG A 92 14.73 -0.99 3.98
CA ARG A 92 15.72 0.06 3.70
C ARG A 92 15.04 1.32 3.15
N TYR A 93 14.10 1.18 2.22
CA TYR A 93 13.36 2.32 1.68
C TYR A 93 12.52 3.03 2.74
N ILE A 94 11.86 2.28 3.64
CA ILE A 94 11.14 2.85 4.79
C ILE A 94 12.08 3.73 5.62
N ALA A 95 13.27 3.23 5.96
CA ALA A 95 14.25 3.97 6.75
C ALA A 95 14.78 5.23 6.02
N GLU A 96 15.03 5.12 4.71
CA GLU A 96 15.52 6.23 3.88
C GLU A 96 14.51 7.39 3.75
N LEU A 97 13.21 7.14 3.92
CA LEU A 97 12.19 8.19 3.89
C LEU A 97 12.27 9.15 5.10
N GLY A 98 12.87 8.74 6.21
CA GLY A 98 13.03 9.58 7.40
C GLY A 98 11.72 10.09 8.00
N LEU A 99 10.62 9.35 7.80
CA LEU A 99 9.28 9.73 8.28
C LEU A 99 9.24 9.61 9.80
N THR A 100 8.99 10.73 10.47
CA THR A 100 8.96 10.82 11.94
C THR A 100 7.85 11.78 12.38
N GLY A 101 7.38 11.62 13.62
CA GLY A 101 6.29 12.41 14.18
C GLY A 101 4.90 11.94 13.72
N GLY A 102 3.85 12.64 14.17
CA GLY A 102 2.47 12.27 13.84
C GLY A 102 2.15 10.82 14.23
N ARG A 103 1.52 10.08 13.31
CA ARG A 103 1.25 8.64 13.45
C ARG A 103 2.13 7.77 12.54
N PHE A 104 3.31 8.24 12.12
CA PHE A 104 4.15 7.51 11.17
C PHE A 104 4.61 6.14 11.68
N ASP A 105 4.92 5.99 12.97
CA ASP A 105 5.27 4.69 13.53
C ASP A 105 4.13 3.68 13.37
N ASP A 106 2.89 4.08 13.68
CA ASP A 106 1.70 3.24 13.50
C ASP A 106 1.45 2.94 12.02
N ALA A 107 1.66 3.94 11.15
CA ALA A 107 1.46 3.78 9.70
C ALA A 107 2.47 2.80 9.08
N ILE A 108 3.72 2.83 9.54
CA ILE A 108 4.76 1.89 9.14
C ILE A 108 4.40 0.47 9.60
N GLU A 109 3.91 0.29 10.83
CA GLU A 109 3.47 -1.02 11.32
C GLU A 109 2.28 -1.58 10.54
N VAL A 110 1.29 -0.73 10.22
CA VAL A 110 0.20 -1.12 9.31
C VAL A 110 0.76 -1.51 7.95
N PHE A 111 1.63 -0.70 7.34
CA PHE A 111 2.23 -0.99 6.05
C PHE A 111 2.97 -2.34 6.04
N ARG A 112 3.80 -2.62 7.05
CA ARG A 112 4.47 -3.91 7.24
C ARG A 112 3.46 -5.06 7.26
N THR A 113 2.38 -4.90 8.00
CA THR A 113 1.32 -5.91 8.11
C THR A 113 0.65 -6.18 6.77
N VAL A 114 0.32 -5.14 6.00
CA VAL A 114 -0.52 -5.28 4.79
C VAL A 114 0.25 -5.47 3.49
N ALA A 115 1.55 -5.19 3.48
CA ALA A 115 2.41 -5.24 2.29
C ALA A 115 3.56 -6.25 2.41
N LEU A 116 4.06 -6.49 3.62
CA LEU A 116 5.27 -7.29 3.85
C LEU A 116 4.99 -8.63 4.51
N GLN A 117 3.77 -9.02 4.84
CA GLN A 117 3.49 -10.37 5.36
C GLN A 117 3.30 -11.40 4.24
N GLU A 118 3.36 -12.70 4.58
CA GLU A 118 3.10 -13.77 3.61
C GLU A 118 1.65 -13.73 3.13
N GLU A 119 0.70 -13.62 4.07
CA GLU A 119 -0.71 -13.46 3.74
C GLU A 119 -1.01 -12.05 3.24
N PHE A 120 -1.80 -11.96 2.15
CA PHE A 120 -2.26 -10.71 1.59
C PHE A 120 -3.66 -10.38 2.10
N PRO A 121 -3.83 -9.39 3.01
CA PRO A 121 -5.16 -9.05 3.51
C PRO A 121 -6.02 -8.43 2.41
N THR A 122 -7.33 -8.72 2.43
CA THR A 122 -8.28 -8.23 1.42
C THR A 122 -8.31 -6.71 1.33
N PHE A 123 -8.27 -6.02 2.47
CA PHE A 123 -8.22 -4.56 2.56
C PHE A 123 -7.29 -4.12 3.68
N LEU A 124 -6.52 -3.06 3.44
CA LEU A 124 -5.69 -2.44 4.47
C LEU A 124 -6.54 -1.91 5.62
N THR A 125 -7.76 -1.46 5.32
CA THR A 125 -8.68 -0.89 6.31
C THR A 125 -9.17 -1.93 7.30
N VAL A 126 -9.40 -3.17 6.87
CA VAL A 126 -9.82 -4.27 7.75
C VAL A 126 -8.68 -4.65 8.71
N ALA A 127 -7.44 -4.65 8.23
CA ALA A 127 -6.28 -4.93 9.05
C ALA A 127 -5.97 -3.80 10.05
N ALA A 128 -6.24 -2.54 9.70
CA ALA A 128 -5.86 -1.40 10.54
C ALA A 128 -6.98 -0.92 11.49
N TYR A 129 -8.23 -0.89 11.03
CA TYR A 129 -9.33 -0.24 11.75
C TYR A 129 -9.52 -0.74 13.19
N PRO A 130 -9.60 -2.07 13.46
CA PRO A 130 -9.85 -2.58 14.81
C PRO A 130 -8.76 -2.25 15.83
N HIS A 131 -7.52 -2.03 15.35
CA HIS A 131 -6.35 -1.82 16.20
C HIS A 131 -6.03 -0.35 16.42
N TYR A 132 -6.35 0.51 15.46
CA TYR A 132 -5.86 1.88 15.44
C TYR A 132 -6.93 2.97 15.42
N LEU A 133 -8.20 2.61 15.17
CA LEU A 133 -9.32 3.56 15.02
C LEU A 133 -10.57 3.17 15.83
N VAL A 134 -10.50 2.12 16.64
CA VAL A 134 -11.54 1.78 17.62
C VAL A 134 -11.13 2.32 18.98
N GLU A 135 -11.96 3.18 19.55
CA GLU A 135 -11.84 3.62 20.94
C GLU A 135 -12.33 2.51 21.87
N ASP A 136 -11.65 2.27 22.98
CA ASP A 136 -12.22 1.45 24.06
C ASP A 136 -13.42 2.15 24.70
N ALA A 137 -14.23 1.41 25.48
CA ALA A 137 -15.43 1.91 26.15
C ALA A 137 -15.20 3.14 27.09
N ALA A 138 -13.94 3.51 27.34
CA ALA A 138 -13.52 4.69 28.10
C ALA A 138 -12.95 5.84 27.23
N GLY A 139 -13.00 5.74 25.90
CA GLY A 139 -12.46 6.74 24.97
C GLY A 139 -10.92 6.73 24.84
N ALA A 140 -10.25 5.72 25.39
CA ALA A 140 -8.81 5.55 25.27
C ALA A 140 -8.46 4.62 24.08
N PRO A 141 -7.34 4.85 23.36
CA PRO A 141 -6.84 3.90 22.39
C PRO A 141 -6.52 2.56 23.08
N ARG A 142 -6.95 1.43 22.49
CA ARG A 142 -6.60 0.08 22.97
C ARG A 142 -5.10 -0.10 23.08
N GLU A 143 -4.65 -0.81 24.14
CA GLU A 143 -3.25 -1.23 24.25
C GLU A 143 -2.85 -2.07 23.02
N ARG A 144 -1.69 -1.73 22.46
CA ARG A 144 -1.14 -2.34 21.24
C ARG A 144 -0.96 -3.84 21.48
N VAL A 145 -1.63 -4.67 20.69
CA VAL A 145 -1.28 -6.10 20.63
C VAL A 145 0.05 -6.18 19.91
N GLY A 146 1.14 -6.32 20.66
CA GLY A 146 2.44 -6.64 20.10
C GLY A 146 2.30 -7.92 19.27
N ALA A 147 2.77 -7.89 18.03
CA ALA A 147 2.91 -9.08 17.21
C ALA A 147 3.72 -10.11 18.01
N ALA A 148 3.06 -11.19 18.41
CA ALA A 148 3.76 -12.32 19.00
C ALA A 148 4.74 -12.89 17.96
N ALA A 149 5.94 -13.19 18.45
CA ALA A 149 7.12 -13.65 17.73
C ALA A 149 6.90 -14.81 16.76
#